data_AF-A0A512L9W6-F1
#
_entry.id   AF-A0A512L9W6-F1
#
_cell.length_a   1.000
_cell.length_b   1.000
_cell.length_c   1.000
_cell.angle_alpha   90.00
_cell.angle_beta   90.00
_cell.angle_gamma   90.00
#
_symmetry.space_group_name_H-M   'P 1'
#
loop_
_entity.id
_entity.type
_entity.pdbx_description
1 polymer ?
#
loop_
_entity_poly.entity_id
_entity_poly.type
_entity_poly.pdbx_seq_one_letter_code
_entity_poly.pdbx_strand_id
1 'polypeptide(L)'
;MNSAGVHAGGGGFPRLMKDPAAQRLVLGMIGVAILCAVWWIGGYLISINPKTRSFASFGLIPTLQAFPMLWGEGKIQSAVVASSYRLGVGLLFAIVIGVPIGILMGRSKRFRDLSNSPFQLLRMISPLSWMPLAVLVFPGWDKSIIFLIAIASVWPVAFATAAGLAKVDPAWFKVARNLGAKPWHMLAQIILPAITFDVLTGIRLALGVAWIVLVPAEFLGVTSGLGYTIEDARETLSYNNLTAMVVTIGIIGYLLDTLLVLLIKRFSWHRGGS
;
A
#
# COMPACT_ATOMS: atom_id res chain seq x y z
N MET A 1 -42.35 -16.72 52.36
CA MET A 1 -42.20 -15.34 52.88
C MET A 1 -40.79 -14.88 52.50
N ASN A 2 -40.65 -14.15 51.39
CA ASN A 2 -40.40 -12.68 51.35
C ASN A 2 -39.18 -12.29 52.19
N SER A 3 -38.10 -11.72 51.63
CA SER A 3 -38.06 -10.43 50.92
C SER A 3 -36.64 -10.24 50.33
N ALA A 4 -36.48 -9.85 49.05
CA ALA A 4 -36.17 -8.47 48.62
C ALA A 4 -35.02 -7.86 49.44
N GLY A 5 -33.80 -7.69 48.93
CA GLY A 5 -33.41 -6.93 47.74
C GLY A 5 -32.44 -5.81 48.19
N VAL A 6 -31.79 -5.16 47.22
CA VAL A 6 -31.19 -3.79 47.34
C VAL A 6 -29.78 -3.75 48.02
N HIS A 7 -28.69 -3.12 47.54
CA HIS A 7 -28.35 -2.13 46.51
C HIS A 7 -26.94 -2.48 45.93
N ALA A 8 -26.73 -2.50 44.61
CA ALA A 8 -26.20 -1.38 43.81
C ALA A 8 -24.81 -0.83 44.26
N GLY A 9 -23.73 -1.49 43.84
CA GLY A 9 -22.37 -0.92 43.80
C GLY A 9 -21.97 -0.68 42.35
N GLY A 10 -22.36 0.48 41.79
CA GLY A 10 -22.06 0.89 40.43
C GLY A 10 -20.57 1.17 40.21
N GLY A 11 -19.80 0.12 39.91
CA GLY A 11 -18.49 0.25 39.28
C GLY A 11 -18.69 0.50 37.79
N GLY A 12 -18.83 1.76 37.40
CA GLY A 12 -18.96 2.18 36.00
C GLY A 12 -17.70 1.88 35.20
N PHE A 13 -17.48 0.62 34.80
CA PHE A 13 -16.68 0.34 33.62
C PHE A 13 -17.37 1.01 32.43
N PRO A 14 -16.66 1.85 31.65
CA PRO A 14 -17.32 2.71 30.68
C PRO A 14 -18.05 1.85 29.65
N ARG A 15 -19.37 2.05 29.56
CA ARG A 15 -20.30 1.42 28.59
C ARG A 15 -19.90 1.65 27.11
N LEU A 16 -18.80 2.37 26.85
CA LEU A 16 -18.20 2.63 25.54
C LEU A 16 -17.62 1.37 24.86
N MET A 17 -17.43 0.27 25.59
CA MET A 17 -16.82 -0.98 25.10
C MET A 17 -17.79 -2.00 24.46
N LYS A 18 -19.06 -1.65 24.25
CA LYS A 18 -20.03 -2.57 23.61
C LYS A 18 -20.11 -2.46 22.08
N ASP A 19 -19.57 -1.39 21.50
CA ASP A 19 -19.53 -1.24 20.05
C ASP A 19 -18.25 -1.91 19.50
N PRO A 20 -18.35 -2.96 18.66
CA PRO A 20 -17.19 -3.63 18.08
C PRO A 20 -16.32 -2.68 17.22
N ALA A 21 -16.87 -1.57 16.72
CA ALA A 21 -16.10 -0.53 16.05
C ALA A 21 -15.26 0.29 17.04
N ALA A 22 -15.85 0.70 18.16
CA ALA A 22 -15.15 1.43 19.22
C ALA A 22 -14.04 0.57 19.85
N GLN A 23 -14.29 -0.73 20.05
CA GLN A 23 -13.27 -1.64 20.58
C GLN A 23 -12.06 -1.78 19.64
N ARG A 24 -12.28 -1.90 18.32
CA ARG A 24 -11.18 -1.96 17.34
C ARG A 24 -10.37 -0.66 17.32
N LEU A 25 -11.04 0.48 17.43
CA LEU A 25 -10.39 1.79 17.46
C LEU A 25 -9.55 1.96 18.73
N VAL A 26 -10.09 1.60 19.90
CA VAL A 26 -9.36 1.62 21.17
C VAL A 26 -8.14 0.69 21.14
N LEU A 27 -8.29 -0.55 20.65
CA LEU A 27 -7.17 -1.48 20.53
C LEU A 27 -6.10 -0.97 19.55
N GLY A 28 -6.50 -0.34 18.44
CA GLY A 28 -5.59 0.30 17.51
C GLY A 28 -4.81 1.45 18.16
N MET A 29 -5.49 2.33 18.91
CA MET A 29 -4.85 3.43 19.64
C MET A 29 -3.87 2.92 20.71
N ILE A 30 -4.22 1.84 21.43
CA ILE A 30 -3.31 1.20 22.39
C ILE A 30 -2.06 0.68 21.68
N GLY A 31 -2.20 0.03 20.51
CA GLY A 31 -1.06 -0.43 19.72
C GLY A 31 -0.11 0.71 19.31
N VAL A 32 -0.68 1.84 18.84
CA VAL A 32 0.10 3.04 18.50
C VAL A 32 0.77 3.63 19.74
N ALA A 33 0.07 3.71 20.88
CA ALA A 33 0.61 4.22 22.13
C ALA A 33 1.79 3.38 22.64
N ILE A 34 1.70 2.05 22.55
CA ILE A 34 2.81 1.14 22.89
C ILE A 34 4.01 1.40 21.98
N LEU A 35 3.80 1.55 20.68
CA LEU A 35 4.87 1.84 19.72
C LEU A 35 5.57 3.18 20.05
N CYS A 36 4.80 4.23 20.32
CA CYS A 36 5.33 5.52 20.75
C CYS A 36 6.10 5.43 22.08
N ALA A 37 5.58 4.67 23.05
CA ALA A 37 6.23 4.48 24.34
C ALA A 37 7.57 3.74 24.19
N VAL A 38 7.61 2.67 23.39
CA VAL A 38 8.86 1.92 23.09
C VAL A 38 9.87 2.83 22.40
N TRP A 39 9.44 3.63 21.42
CA TRP A 39 10.34 4.55 20.72
C TRP A 39 10.85 5.68 21.64
N TRP A 40 9.99 6.23 22.48
CA TRP A 40 10.40 7.24 23.47
C TRP A 40 11.40 6.69 24.49
N ILE A 41 11.15 5.49 25.04
CA ILE A 41 12.07 4.81 25.97
C ILE A 41 13.41 4.53 25.28
N GLY A 42 13.39 4.05 24.04
CA GLY A 42 14.62 3.84 23.25
C GLY A 42 15.43 5.13 23.08
N GLY A 43 14.77 6.23 22.72
CA GLY A 43 15.41 7.54 22.62
C GLY A 43 15.98 8.03 23.95
N TYR A 44 15.25 7.81 25.05
CA TYR A 44 15.71 8.15 26.40
C TYR A 44 16.96 7.34 26.79
N LEU A 45 16.98 6.02 26.59
CA LEU A 45 18.13 5.16 26.86
C LEU A 45 19.38 5.54 26.05
N ILE A 46 19.19 5.96 24.79
CA ILE A 46 20.26 6.45 23.91
C ILE A 46 20.84 7.78 24.41
N SER A 47 19.99 8.65 24.97
CA SER A 47 20.38 9.99 25.44
C SER A 47 21.24 9.99 26.72
N ILE A 48 21.09 8.96 27.57
CA ILE A 48 21.84 8.81 28.83
C ILE A 48 23.29 8.37 28.57
N ASN A 49 23.53 7.64 27.48
CA ASN A 49 24.85 7.13 27.12
C ASN A 49 25.68 8.19 26.37
N PRO A 50 26.83 8.65 26.92
CA PRO A 50 27.64 9.72 26.31
C PRO A 50 28.14 9.40 24.89
N LYS A 51 28.39 8.12 24.59
CA LYS A 51 28.85 7.65 23.27
C LYS A 51 27.76 7.65 22.19
N THR A 52 26.49 7.58 22.59
CA THR A 52 25.34 7.46 21.66
C THR A 52 24.46 8.70 21.63
N ARG A 53 24.80 9.73 22.42
CA ARG A 53 23.99 10.95 22.55
C ARG A 53 23.74 11.67 21.22
N SER A 54 24.66 11.56 20.26
CA SER A 54 24.50 12.08 18.89
C SER A 54 23.30 11.47 18.15
N PHE A 55 22.88 10.25 18.52
CA PHE A 55 21.71 9.56 17.99
C PHE A 55 20.42 9.85 18.75
N ALA A 56 20.45 10.66 19.83
CA ALA A 56 19.22 11.04 20.54
C ALA A 56 18.28 11.90 19.68
N SER A 57 18.81 12.50 18.62
CA SER A 57 18.10 13.17 17.53
C SER A 57 17.09 12.26 16.80
N PHE A 58 17.31 10.94 16.79
CA PHE A 58 16.34 9.97 16.27
C PHE A 58 15.12 9.75 17.20
N GLY A 59 15.08 10.42 18.36
CA GLY A 59 14.01 10.30 19.33
C GLY A 59 12.68 10.89 18.85
N LEU A 60 11.59 10.49 19.52
CA LEU A 60 10.24 10.94 19.21
C LEU A 60 10.08 12.47 19.30
N ILE A 61 10.62 13.09 20.36
CA ILE A 61 10.45 14.54 20.61
C ILE A 61 11.15 15.39 19.54
N PRO A 62 12.46 15.19 19.23
CA PRO A 62 13.11 15.93 18.14
C PRO A 62 12.43 15.71 16.78
N THR A 63 11.93 14.50 16.54
CA THR A 63 11.18 14.18 15.32
C THR A 63 9.90 15.02 15.21
N LEU A 64 9.12 15.12 16.29
CA LEU A 64 7.90 15.93 16.32
C LEU A 64 8.18 17.43 16.14
N GLN A 65 9.33 17.91 16.63
CA GLN A 65 9.74 19.30 16.46
C GLN A 65 10.20 19.64 15.03
N ALA A 66 10.68 18.66 14.27
CA ALA A 66 11.09 18.86 12.87
C ALA A 66 9.90 19.00 11.91
N PHE A 67 8.75 18.39 12.23
CA PHE A 67 7.57 18.39 11.36
C PHE A 67 7.08 19.79 10.95
N PRO A 68 6.86 20.75 11.88
CA PRO A 68 6.41 22.10 11.50
C PRO A 68 7.37 22.83 10.56
N MET A 69 8.67 22.65 10.76
CA MET A 69 9.70 23.24 9.91
C MET A 69 9.67 22.64 8.50
N LEU A 70 9.69 21.32 8.40
CA LEU A 70 9.62 20.61 7.11
C LEU A 70 8.33 20.91 6.34
N TRP A 71 7.22 21.07 7.06
CA TRP A 71 5.94 21.47 6.47
C TRP A 71 5.95 22.93 6.00
N GLY A 72 6.50 23.85 6.80
CA GLY A 72 6.63 25.26 6.45
C GLY A 72 7.54 25.51 5.24
N GLU A 73 8.59 24.69 5.10
CA GLU A 73 9.50 24.72 3.94
C GLU A 73 8.91 24.09 2.67
N GLY A 74 7.76 23.42 2.75
CA GLY A 74 7.17 22.74 1.58
C GLY A 74 7.88 21.44 1.17
N LYS A 75 8.83 20.93 1.98
CA LYS A 75 9.61 19.72 1.67
C LYS A 75 8.73 18.47 1.67
N ILE A 76 7.84 18.34 2.65
CA ILE A 76 6.91 17.19 2.73
C ILE A 76 5.97 17.20 1.52
N GLN A 77 5.40 18.35 1.19
CA GLN A 77 4.40 18.50 0.14
C GLN A 77 5.01 18.21 -1.24
N SER A 78 6.18 18.78 -1.53
CA SER A 78 6.89 18.54 -2.80
C SER A 78 7.33 17.08 -2.94
N ALA A 79 7.82 16.47 -1.86
CA ALA A 79 8.19 15.06 -1.82
C ALA A 79 6.99 14.14 -2.06
N VAL A 80 5.87 14.37 -1.36
CA VAL A 80 4.63 13.59 -1.51
C VAL A 80 4.09 13.68 -2.93
N VAL A 81 4.08 14.87 -3.54
CA VAL A 81 3.58 15.05 -4.91
C VAL A 81 4.45 14.28 -5.91
N ALA A 82 5.77 14.41 -5.83
CA ALA A 82 6.69 13.71 -6.73
C ALA A 82 6.56 12.17 -6.61
N SER A 83 6.52 11.66 -5.37
CA SER A 83 6.36 10.22 -5.12
C SER A 83 5.00 9.70 -5.56
N SER A 84 3.92 10.46 -5.31
CA SER A 84 2.56 10.07 -5.71
C SER A 84 2.41 10.03 -7.23
N TYR A 85 3.07 10.95 -7.96
CA TYR A 85 3.10 10.94 -9.42
C TYR A 85 3.74 9.65 -9.95
N ARG A 86 4.96 9.32 -9.50
CA ARG A 86 5.68 8.10 -9.94
C ARG A 86 4.89 6.84 -9.60
N LEU A 87 4.35 6.78 -8.39
CA LEU A 87 3.53 5.67 -7.90
C LEU A 87 2.26 5.50 -8.73
N GLY A 88 1.52 6.58 -8.96
CA GLY A 88 0.28 6.56 -9.72
C GLY A 88 0.49 6.15 -11.18
N VAL A 89 1.51 6.71 -11.84
CA VAL A 89 1.83 6.37 -13.24
C VAL A 89 2.32 4.92 -13.35
N GLY A 90 3.21 4.47 -12.46
CA GLY A 90 3.68 3.08 -12.44
C GLY A 90 2.56 2.07 -12.20
N LEU A 91 1.66 2.36 -11.25
CA LEU A 91 0.47 1.55 -11.02
C LEU A 91 -0.49 1.55 -12.21
N LEU A 92 -0.66 2.69 -12.88
CA LEU A 92 -1.49 2.77 -14.08
C LEU A 92 -0.97 1.82 -15.18
N PHE A 93 0.34 1.83 -15.46
CA PHE A 93 0.95 0.89 -16.39
C PHE A 93 0.77 -0.57 -15.94
N ALA A 94 0.96 -0.84 -14.64
CA ALA A 94 0.74 -2.17 -14.09
C ALA A 94 -0.70 -2.66 -14.24
N ILE A 95 -1.70 -1.77 -14.14
CA ILE A 95 -3.11 -2.09 -14.35
C ILE A 95 -3.39 -2.35 -15.83
N VAL A 96 -2.95 -1.44 -16.70
CA VAL A 96 -3.17 -1.52 -18.15
C VAL A 96 -2.55 -2.79 -18.74
N ILE A 97 -1.42 -3.26 -18.20
CA ILE A 97 -0.75 -4.49 -18.66
C ILE A 97 -1.25 -5.72 -17.88
N GLY A 98 -1.33 -5.61 -16.56
CA GLY A 98 -1.64 -6.73 -15.67
C GLY A 98 -3.07 -7.24 -15.80
N VAL A 99 -4.06 -6.36 -15.98
CA VAL A 99 -5.45 -6.80 -16.14
C VAL A 99 -5.65 -7.64 -17.41
N PRO A 100 -5.20 -7.20 -18.62
CA PRO A 100 -5.27 -8.04 -19.81
C PRO A 100 -4.54 -9.39 -19.67
N ILE A 101 -3.31 -9.38 -19.13
CA ILE A 101 -2.55 -10.63 -18.89
C ILE A 101 -3.33 -11.55 -17.96
N GLY A 102 -3.87 -11.02 -16.86
CA GLY A 102 -4.67 -11.78 -15.91
C GLY A 102 -5.94 -12.35 -16.52
N ILE A 103 -6.64 -11.61 -17.38
CA ILE A 103 -7.80 -12.12 -18.12
C ILE A 103 -7.39 -13.26 -19.05
N LEU A 104 -6.27 -13.14 -19.77
CA LEU A 104 -5.76 -14.20 -20.65
C LEU A 104 -5.42 -15.48 -19.86
N MET A 105 -4.76 -15.34 -18.71
CA MET A 105 -4.46 -16.44 -17.79
C MET A 105 -5.72 -17.08 -17.19
N GLY A 106 -6.72 -16.26 -16.85
CA GLY A 106 -8.01 -16.74 -16.32
C GLY A 106 -8.80 -17.53 -17.37
N ARG A 107 -8.78 -17.08 -18.63
CA ARG A 107 -9.56 -17.67 -19.73
C ARG A 107 -8.90 -18.89 -20.38
N SER A 108 -7.58 -18.91 -20.52
CA SER A 108 -6.86 -19.96 -21.25
C SER A 108 -5.96 -20.77 -20.32
N LYS A 109 -6.31 -22.05 -20.12
CA LYS A 109 -5.48 -23.00 -19.36
C LYS A 109 -4.09 -23.15 -19.99
N ARG A 110 -4.00 -23.22 -21.33
CA ARG A 110 -2.72 -23.30 -22.05
C ARG A 110 -1.83 -22.09 -21.80
N PHE A 111 -2.40 -20.88 -21.85
CA PHE A 111 -1.63 -19.66 -21.60
C PHE A 111 -1.19 -19.59 -20.14
N ARG A 112 -2.07 -19.97 -19.20
CA ARG A 112 -1.73 -20.07 -17.78
C ARG A 112 -0.55 -20.99 -17.55
N ASP A 113 -0.59 -22.22 -18.08
CA ASP A 113 0.45 -23.22 -17.88
C ASP A 113 1.78 -22.78 -18.52
N LEU A 114 1.74 -22.16 -19.71
CA LEU A 114 2.93 -21.63 -20.40
C LEU A 114 3.56 -20.44 -19.66
N SER A 115 2.73 -19.54 -19.12
CA SER A 115 3.19 -18.30 -18.48
C SER A 115 3.55 -18.47 -17.01
N ASN A 116 3.10 -19.54 -16.35
CA ASN A 116 3.30 -19.75 -14.93
C ASN A 116 4.78 -19.73 -14.54
N SER A 117 5.61 -20.55 -15.18
CA SER A 117 7.04 -20.65 -14.83
C SER A 117 7.82 -19.35 -15.13
N PRO A 118 7.71 -18.73 -16.32
CA PRO A 118 8.36 -17.44 -16.59
C PRO A 118 7.95 -16.34 -15.62
N PHE A 119 6.66 -16.23 -15.29
CA PHE A 119 6.17 -15.18 -14.39
C PHE A 119 6.59 -15.42 -12.94
N GLN A 120 6.66 -16.68 -12.50
CA GLN A 120 7.21 -17.00 -11.19
C GLN A 120 8.69 -16.62 -11.09
N LEU A 121 9.49 -16.93 -12.11
CA LEU A 121 10.90 -16.52 -12.17
C LEU A 121 11.04 -14.99 -12.12
N LEU A 122 10.32 -14.27 -12.98
CA LEU A 122 10.37 -12.80 -13.01
C LEU A 122 9.96 -12.17 -11.68
N ARG A 123 8.95 -12.73 -11.00
CA ARG A 123 8.50 -12.25 -9.69
C ARG A 123 9.51 -12.50 -8.57
N MET A 124 10.33 -13.54 -8.67
CA MET A 124 11.36 -13.84 -7.67
C MET A 124 12.57 -12.91 -7.77
N ILE A 125 12.77 -12.24 -8.90
CA ILE A 125 13.81 -11.24 -9.07
C ILE A 125 13.37 -9.96 -8.34
N SER A 126 14.21 -9.47 -7.42
CA SER A 126 13.96 -8.20 -6.74
C SER A 126 13.75 -7.08 -7.77
N PRO A 127 12.66 -6.29 -7.68
CA PRO A 127 12.46 -5.18 -8.60
C PRO A 127 13.65 -4.22 -8.64
N LEU A 128 14.30 -3.96 -7.50
CA LEU A 128 15.46 -3.07 -7.43
C LEU A 128 16.67 -3.58 -8.23
N SER A 129 16.79 -4.90 -8.44
CA SER A 129 17.86 -5.47 -9.28
C SER A 129 17.74 -5.06 -10.76
N TRP A 130 16.56 -4.61 -11.19
CA TRP A 130 16.35 -4.09 -12.55
C TRP A 130 16.81 -2.64 -12.71
N MET A 131 17.17 -1.95 -11.62
CA MET A 131 17.45 -0.52 -11.65
C MET A 131 18.59 -0.12 -12.59
N PRO A 132 19.76 -0.79 -12.61
CA PRO A 132 20.82 -0.44 -13.55
C PRO A 132 20.36 -0.56 -15.02
N LEU A 133 19.58 -1.61 -15.33
CA LEU A 133 19.03 -1.79 -16.66
C LEU A 133 18.01 -0.70 -17.00
N ALA A 134 17.14 -0.35 -16.04
CA ALA A 134 16.14 0.69 -16.22
C ALA A 134 16.79 2.05 -16.53
N VAL A 135 17.83 2.43 -15.79
CA VAL A 135 18.55 3.70 -16.00
C VAL A 135 19.26 3.73 -17.35
N LEU A 136 19.74 2.60 -17.85
CA LEU A 136 20.36 2.50 -19.18
C LEU A 136 19.33 2.61 -20.31
N VAL A 137 18.15 2.01 -20.14
CA VAL A 137 17.12 1.94 -21.19
C VAL A 137 16.26 3.20 -21.23
N PHE A 138 15.92 3.77 -20.08
CA PHE A 138 15.00 4.89 -19.99
C PHE A 138 15.76 6.21 -19.82
N PRO A 139 15.42 7.25 -20.61
CA PRO A 139 16.02 8.57 -20.42
C PRO A 139 15.47 9.21 -19.14
N GLY A 140 16.29 9.20 -18.09
CA GLY A 140 16.02 9.85 -16.81
C GLY A 140 15.59 8.90 -15.69
N TRP A 141 15.83 9.34 -14.46
CA TRP A 141 15.55 8.57 -13.25
C TRP A 141 14.05 8.37 -12.99
N ASP A 142 13.21 9.37 -13.25
CA ASP A 142 11.76 9.26 -13.05
C ASP A 142 11.15 8.09 -13.82
N LYS A 143 11.49 7.96 -15.11
CA LYS A 143 10.99 6.89 -15.97
C LYS A 143 11.49 5.52 -15.51
N SER A 144 12.74 5.46 -15.05
CA SER A 144 13.33 4.25 -14.49
C SER A 144 12.57 3.79 -13.25
N ILE A 145 12.29 4.69 -12.31
CA ILE A 145 11.52 4.38 -11.10
C ILE A 145 10.08 3.96 -11.45
N ILE A 146 9.43 4.66 -12.38
CA ILE A 146 8.09 4.30 -12.87
C ILE A 146 8.08 2.87 -13.43
N PHE A 147 9.11 2.51 -14.20
CA PHE A 147 9.28 1.15 -14.71
C PHE A 147 9.45 0.12 -13.57
N LEU A 148 10.27 0.42 -12.56
CA LEU A 148 10.45 -0.46 -11.39
C LEU A 148 9.15 -0.69 -10.64
N ILE A 149 8.35 0.37 -10.47
CA ILE A 149 7.01 0.28 -9.86
C ILE A 149 6.09 -0.59 -10.73
N ALA A 150 6.08 -0.36 -12.04
CA ALA A 150 5.23 -1.09 -12.97
C ALA A 150 5.57 -2.59 -12.96
N ILE A 151 6.84 -2.97 -13.09
CA ILE A 151 7.25 -4.39 -13.12
C ILE A 151 6.99 -5.09 -11.78
N ALA A 152 7.16 -4.39 -10.65
CA ALA A 152 6.84 -4.94 -9.33
C ALA A 152 5.33 -5.16 -9.14
N SER A 153 4.52 -4.26 -9.69
CA SER A 153 3.07 -4.17 -9.48
C SER A 153 2.26 -5.00 -10.47
N VAL A 154 2.79 -5.31 -11.66
CA VAL A 154 2.04 -5.99 -12.72
C VAL A 154 1.61 -7.40 -12.28
N TRP A 155 2.44 -8.10 -11.50
CA TRP A 155 2.18 -9.49 -11.12
C TRP A 155 1.04 -9.63 -10.11
N PRO A 156 1.01 -8.88 -8.98
CA PRO A 156 -0.15 -8.87 -8.09
C PRO A 156 -1.46 -8.59 -8.82
N VAL A 157 -1.48 -7.61 -9.73
CA VAL A 157 -2.69 -7.27 -10.50
C VAL A 157 -3.08 -8.42 -11.44
N ALA A 158 -2.13 -8.97 -12.19
CA ALA A 158 -2.40 -10.06 -13.13
C ALA A 158 -2.92 -11.32 -12.42
N PHE A 159 -2.27 -11.74 -11.33
CA PHE A 159 -2.69 -12.93 -10.59
C PHE A 159 -4.04 -12.76 -9.90
N ALA A 160 -4.30 -11.60 -9.29
CA ALA A 160 -5.60 -11.33 -8.68
C ALA A 160 -6.73 -11.31 -9.72
N THR A 161 -6.48 -10.71 -10.89
CA THR A 161 -7.42 -10.70 -12.02
C THR A 161 -7.70 -12.11 -12.53
N ALA A 162 -6.65 -12.93 -12.70
CA ALA A 162 -6.79 -14.32 -13.13
C ALA A 162 -7.56 -15.16 -12.11
N ALA A 163 -7.28 -14.98 -10.83
CA ALA A 163 -7.97 -15.66 -9.73
C ALA A 163 -9.45 -15.24 -9.64
N GLY A 164 -9.76 -13.95 -9.85
CA GLY A 164 -11.14 -13.47 -9.92
C GLY A 164 -11.91 -14.09 -11.08
N LEU A 165 -11.31 -14.13 -12.28
CA LEU A 165 -11.95 -14.72 -13.45
C LEU A 165 -12.17 -16.24 -13.30
N ALA A 166 -11.27 -16.94 -12.62
CA ALA A 166 -11.41 -18.37 -12.35
C ALA A 166 -12.62 -18.71 -11.44
N LYS A 167 -13.15 -17.74 -10.68
CA LYS A 167 -14.35 -17.90 -9.84
C LYS A 167 -15.67 -17.75 -10.62
N VAL A 168 -15.62 -17.21 -11.83
CA VAL A 168 -16.82 -16.96 -12.65
C VAL A 168 -17.31 -18.29 -13.23
N ASP A 169 -18.61 -18.59 -13.06
CA ASP A 169 -19.22 -19.82 -13.57
C ASP A 169 -19.07 -19.91 -15.10
N PRO A 170 -18.45 -20.99 -15.64
CA PRO A 170 -18.35 -21.25 -17.07
C PRO A 170 -19.68 -21.19 -17.83
N ALA A 171 -20.82 -21.46 -17.16
CA ALA A 171 -22.14 -21.41 -17.76
C ALA A 171 -22.49 -20.01 -18.30
N TRP A 172 -22.06 -18.94 -17.62
CA TRP A 172 -22.32 -17.55 -18.06
C TRP A 172 -21.72 -17.28 -19.44
N PHE A 173 -20.53 -17.83 -19.72
CA PHE A 173 -19.89 -17.70 -21.02
C PHE A 173 -20.59 -18.50 -22.12
N LYS A 174 -21.22 -19.63 -21.78
CA LYS A 174 -21.99 -20.45 -22.73
C LYS A 174 -23.30 -19.75 -23.10
N VAL A 175 -24.04 -19.26 -22.10
CA VAL A 175 -25.31 -18.53 -22.30
C VAL A 175 -25.09 -17.27 -23.13
N ALA A 176 -24.10 -16.45 -22.78
CA ALA A 176 -23.79 -15.24 -23.53
C ALA A 176 -23.43 -15.52 -25.00
N ARG A 177 -22.70 -16.62 -25.26
CA ARG A 177 -22.35 -17.02 -26.63
C ARG A 177 -23.57 -17.47 -27.42
N ASN A 178 -24.50 -18.20 -26.80
CA ASN A 178 -25.76 -18.61 -27.44
C ASN A 178 -26.65 -17.41 -27.79
N LEU A 179 -26.57 -16.33 -27.00
CA LEU A 179 -27.25 -15.05 -27.28
C LEU A 179 -26.51 -14.16 -28.29
N GLY A 180 -25.45 -14.66 -28.94
CA GLY A 180 -24.71 -13.92 -29.97
C GLY A 180 -23.75 -12.86 -29.44
N ALA A 181 -23.36 -12.91 -28.17
CA ALA A 181 -22.45 -11.91 -27.59
C ALA A 181 -21.06 -11.93 -28.27
N LYS A 182 -20.65 -10.77 -28.80
CA LYS A 182 -19.30 -10.56 -29.34
C LYS A 182 -18.24 -10.61 -28.22
N PRO A 183 -16.97 -10.92 -28.53
CA PRO A 183 -15.89 -10.97 -27.53
C PRO A 183 -15.76 -9.69 -26.68
N TRP A 184 -15.97 -8.52 -27.29
CA TRP A 184 -15.94 -7.24 -26.58
C TRP A 184 -17.09 -7.06 -25.60
N HIS A 185 -18.31 -7.51 -25.96
CA HIS A 185 -19.46 -7.47 -25.05
C HIS A 185 -19.23 -8.42 -23.87
N MET A 186 -18.70 -9.61 -24.14
CA MET A 186 -18.33 -10.56 -23.08
C MET A 186 -17.28 -9.98 -22.13
N LEU A 187 -16.30 -9.23 -22.64
CA LEU A 187 -15.30 -8.55 -21.80
C LEU A 187 -15.94 -7.45 -20.94
N ALA A 188 -16.62 -6.50 -21.57
CA ALA A 188 -17.09 -5.29 -20.90
C ALA A 188 -18.32 -5.49 -20.00
N GLN A 189 -19.22 -6.41 -20.36
CA GLN A 189 -20.51 -6.58 -19.67
C GLN A 189 -20.53 -7.79 -18.72
N ILE A 190 -19.64 -8.76 -18.91
CA ILE A 190 -19.64 -10.00 -18.11
C ILE A 190 -18.35 -10.09 -17.30
N ILE A 191 -17.19 -10.11 -17.98
CA ILE A 191 -15.91 -10.36 -17.33
C ILE A 191 -15.54 -9.21 -16.38
N LEU A 192 -15.45 -7.98 -16.88
CA LEU A 192 -15.00 -6.84 -16.08
C LEU A 192 -15.89 -6.61 -14.85
N PRO A 193 -17.23 -6.56 -14.95
CA PRO A 193 -18.09 -6.41 -13.77
C PRO A 193 -17.94 -7.57 -12.78
N ALA A 194 -17.80 -8.81 -13.28
CA ALA A 194 -17.69 -9.99 -12.42
C ALA A 194 -16.39 -10.02 -11.58
N ILE A 195 -15.29 -9.49 -12.11
CA ILE A 195 -13.95 -9.55 -11.48
C ILE A 195 -13.48 -8.23 -10.88
N THR A 196 -14.28 -7.15 -10.96
CA THR A 196 -13.88 -5.80 -10.51
C THR A 196 -13.35 -5.80 -9.08
N PHE A 197 -14.02 -6.52 -8.16
CA PHE A 197 -13.58 -6.61 -6.76
C PHE A 197 -12.22 -7.29 -6.61
N ASP A 198 -11.98 -8.39 -7.32
CA ASP A 198 -10.70 -9.10 -7.30
C ASP A 198 -9.58 -8.25 -7.92
N VAL A 199 -9.87 -7.52 -9.01
CA VAL A 199 -8.93 -6.55 -9.61
C VAL A 199 -8.56 -5.46 -8.62
N LEU A 200 -9.54 -4.84 -7.94
CA LEU A 200 -9.27 -3.81 -6.92
C LEU A 200 -8.45 -4.36 -5.75
N THR A 201 -8.70 -5.61 -5.35
CA THR A 201 -7.90 -6.30 -4.32
C THR A 201 -6.46 -6.52 -4.80
N GLY A 202 -6.28 -6.87 -6.07
CA GLY A 202 -4.97 -6.96 -6.73
C GLY A 202 -4.24 -5.62 -6.78
N ILE A 203 -4.95 -4.54 -7.09
CA ILE A 203 -4.40 -3.17 -7.10
C ILE A 203 -3.95 -2.76 -5.70
N ARG A 204 -4.69 -3.12 -4.65
CA ARG A 204 -4.27 -2.86 -3.26
C ARG A 204 -2.97 -3.60 -2.92
N LEU A 205 -2.88 -4.88 -3.28
CA LEU A 205 -1.64 -5.64 -3.07
C LEU A 205 -0.47 -5.04 -3.87
N ALA A 206 -0.73 -4.63 -5.11
CA ALA A 206 0.24 -3.96 -5.97
C ALA A 206 0.71 -2.62 -5.37
N LEU A 207 -0.18 -1.81 -4.80
CA LEU A 207 0.17 -0.57 -4.10
C LEU A 207 1.16 -0.85 -2.96
N GLY A 208 0.90 -1.87 -2.14
CA GLY A 208 1.79 -2.23 -1.03
C GLY A 208 3.19 -2.62 -1.51
N VAL A 209 3.27 -3.44 -2.56
CA VAL A 209 4.56 -3.83 -3.18
C VAL A 209 5.26 -2.63 -3.81
N ALA A 210 4.52 -1.80 -4.55
CA ALA A 210 5.01 -0.58 -5.16
C ALA A 210 5.60 0.38 -4.13
N TRP A 211 4.93 0.55 -2.99
CA TRP A 211 5.37 1.43 -1.91
C TRP A 211 6.73 1.01 -1.35
N ILE A 212 6.92 -0.29 -1.13
CA ILE A 212 8.18 -0.86 -0.64
C ILE A 212 9.33 -0.65 -1.64
N VAL A 213 9.04 -0.66 -2.94
CA VAL A 213 10.03 -0.45 -4.00
C VAL A 213 10.31 1.05 -4.26
N LEU A 214 9.28 1.90 -4.15
CA LEU A 214 9.35 3.32 -4.47
C LEU A 214 10.41 4.06 -3.64
N VAL A 215 10.36 3.92 -2.31
CA VAL A 215 11.22 4.71 -1.41
C VAL A 215 12.72 4.41 -1.64
N PRO A 216 13.17 3.15 -1.67
CA PRO A 216 14.57 2.85 -2.00
C PRO A 216 14.96 3.23 -3.42
N ALA A 217 14.04 3.14 -4.39
CA ALA A 217 14.33 3.55 -5.76
C ALA A 217 14.53 5.08 -5.85
N GLU A 218 13.76 5.87 -5.11
CA GLU A 218 13.94 7.33 -5.05
C GLU A 218 15.22 7.74 -4.32
N PHE A 219 15.66 6.94 -3.36
CA PHE A 219 16.87 7.18 -2.59
C PHE A 219 18.15 7.21 -3.45
N LEU A 220 18.15 6.54 -4.60
CA LEU A 220 19.37 6.22 -5.34
C LEU A 220 19.74 7.20 -6.47
N GLY A 221 18.88 8.13 -6.88
CA GLY A 221 19.25 9.00 -8.00
C GLY A 221 18.29 10.08 -8.48
N VAL A 222 17.11 10.24 -7.86
CA VAL A 222 16.25 11.40 -8.15
C VAL A 222 16.57 12.57 -7.23
N THR A 223 16.23 13.77 -7.67
CA THR A 223 16.38 15.03 -6.91
C THR A 223 15.07 15.49 -6.29
N SER A 224 14.09 14.59 -6.15
CA SER A 224 12.78 14.87 -5.58
C SER A 224 12.12 13.58 -5.12
N GLY A 225 11.15 13.67 -4.20
CA GLY A 225 10.43 12.52 -3.66
C GLY A 225 10.77 12.23 -2.20
N LEU A 226 9.98 11.35 -1.60
CA LEU A 226 10.09 10.94 -0.21
C LEU A 226 11.43 10.25 0.06
N GLY A 227 11.87 9.35 -0.83
CA GLY A 227 13.16 8.67 -0.69
C GLY A 227 14.35 9.63 -0.83
N TYR A 228 14.28 10.57 -1.79
CA TYR A 228 15.30 11.62 -1.94
C TYR A 228 15.40 12.50 -0.70
N THR A 229 14.28 12.89 -0.09
CA THR A 229 14.30 13.79 1.09
C THR A 229 14.93 13.10 2.32
N ILE A 230 14.80 11.78 2.42
CA ILE A 230 15.55 11.00 3.43
C ILE A 230 17.04 11.04 3.12
N GLU A 231 17.42 10.87 1.85
CA GLU A 231 18.81 10.92 1.45
C GLU A 231 19.44 12.30 1.70
N ASP A 232 18.75 13.38 1.33
CA ASP A 232 19.16 14.76 1.59
C ASP A 232 19.33 15.03 3.10
N ALA A 233 18.40 14.55 3.93
CA ALA A 233 18.51 14.64 5.38
C ALA A 233 19.69 13.81 5.94
N ARG A 234 20.04 12.69 5.29
CA ARG A 234 21.19 11.86 5.65
C ARG A 234 22.50 12.55 5.28
N GLU A 235 22.61 13.10 4.08
CA GLU A 235 23.81 13.82 3.62
C GLU A 235 24.07 15.08 4.44
N THR A 236 23.01 15.81 4.82
CA THR A 236 23.11 17.00 5.68
C THR A 236 23.25 16.68 7.17
N LEU A 237 23.29 15.39 7.55
CA LEU A 237 23.36 14.91 8.94
C LEU A 237 22.22 15.44 9.84
N SER A 238 21.09 15.83 9.25
CA SER A 238 19.90 16.28 9.97
C SER A 238 19.03 15.09 10.37
N TYR A 239 19.46 14.38 11.41
CA TYR A 239 18.80 13.15 11.86
C TYR A 239 17.35 13.35 12.31
N ASN A 240 17.00 14.53 12.86
CA ASN A 240 15.62 14.86 13.21
C ASN A 240 14.71 14.92 11.97
N ASN A 241 15.22 15.48 10.87
CA ASN A 241 14.49 15.57 9.61
C ASN A 241 14.36 14.20 8.96
N LEU A 242 15.43 13.39 9.05
CA LEU A 242 15.45 12.02 8.53
C LEU A 242 14.35 11.18 9.19
N THR A 243 14.25 11.17 10.53
CA THR A 243 13.19 10.41 11.22
C THR A 243 11.80 10.97 10.97
N ALA A 244 11.64 12.29 10.86
CA ALA A 244 10.37 12.90 10.49
C ALA A 244 9.90 12.46 9.10
N MET A 245 10.81 12.35 8.13
CA MET A 245 10.49 11.83 6.81
C MET A 245 10.14 10.35 6.83
N VAL A 246 10.83 9.52 7.64
CA VAL A 246 10.46 8.10 7.82
C VAL A 246 9.04 7.96 8.38
N VAL A 247 8.68 8.76 9.39
CA VAL A 247 7.31 8.77 9.93
C VAL A 247 6.31 9.25 8.87
N THR A 248 6.66 10.29 8.10
CA THR A 248 5.82 10.80 7.00
C THR A 248 5.52 9.70 5.98
N ILE A 249 6.51 8.91 5.57
CA ILE A 249 6.32 7.76 4.67
C ILE A 249 5.36 6.74 5.28
N GLY A 250 5.51 6.42 6.57
CA GLY A 250 4.59 5.51 7.26
C GLY A 250 3.14 6.03 7.25
N ILE A 251 2.94 7.31 7.55
CA ILE A 251 1.62 7.96 7.54
C ILE A 251 1.01 7.95 6.13
N ILE A 252 1.75 8.39 5.12
CA ILE A 252 1.25 8.44 3.74
C ILE A 252 0.93 7.04 3.22
N GLY A 253 1.80 6.06 3.45
CA GLY A 253 1.54 4.67 3.06
C GLY A 253 0.27 4.11 3.71
N TYR A 254 0.07 4.36 5.01
CA TYR A 254 -1.14 3.97 5.72
C TYR A 254 -2.40 4.67 5.19
N LEU A 255 -2.32 5.97 4.89
CA LEU A 255 -3.42 6.74 4.32
C LEU A 255 -3.80 6.22 2.92
N LEU A 256 -2.82 5.93 2.06
CA LEU A 256 -3.05 5.37 0.73
C LEU A 256 -3.71 3.99 0.79
N ASP A 257 -3.25 3.09 1.66
CA ASP A 257 -3.89 1.77 1.84
C ASP A 257 -5.32 1.92 2.37
N THR A 258 -5.53 2.78 3.38
CA THR A 258 -6.85 3.04 3.95
C THR A 258 -7.82 3.59 2.91
N LEU A 259 -7.37 4.52 2.07
CA LEU A 259 -8.16 5.08 0.99
C LEU A 259 -8.57 4.00 -0.03
N LEU A 260 -7.65 3.11 -0.41
CA LEU A 260 -7.99 1.97 -1.27
C LEU A 260 -8.99 1.02 -0.61
N VAL A 261 -8.86 0.72 0.68
CA VAL A 261 -9.82 -0.12 1.40
C VAL A 261 -11.21 0.50 1.41
N LEU A 262 -11.30 1.81 1.63
CA LEU A 262 -12.58 2.53 1.59
C LEU A 262 -13.20 2.48 0.19
N LEU A 263 -12.39 2.66 -0.86
CA LEU A 263 -12.85 2.51 -2.25
C LEU A 263 -13.37 1.09 -2.51
N ILE A 264 -12.61 0.06 -2.12
CA ILE A 264 -13.01 -1.34 -2.28
C ILE A 264 -14.34 -1.63 -1.58
N LYS A 265 -14.51 -1.16 -0.33
CA LYS A 265 -15.75 -1.36 0.44
C LYS A 265 -16.97 -0.72 -0.24
N ARG A 266 -16.80 0.48 -0.82
CA ARG A 266 -17.85 1.17 -1.56
C ARG A 266 -18.32 0.38 -2.79
N PHE A 267 -17.37 -0.25 -3.50
CA PHE A 267 -17.69 -1.10 -4.65
C PHE A 267 -18.23 -2.49 -4.25
N SER A 268 -17.79 -3.05 -3.12
CA SER A 268 -18.29 -4.36 -2.65
C SER A 268 -19.74 -4.33 -2.18
N TRP A 269 -20.23 -3.17 -1.70
CA TRP A 269 -21.60 -3.03 -1.19
C TRP A 269 -22.67 -3.30 -2.27
N HIS A 270 -22.33 -3.11 -3.55
CA HIS A 270 -23.22 -3.42 -4.67
C HIS A 270 -23.40 -4.93 -4.95
N ARG A 271 -22.71 -5.82 -4.22
CA ARG A 271 -22.81 -7.28 -4.38
C ARG A 271 -23.39 -8.01 -3.15
N GLY A 272 -23.70 -7.30 -2.07
CA GLY A 272 -24.29 -7.86 -0.85
C GLY A 272 -25.82 -7.83 -0.81
N GLY A 273 -26.48 -7.44 -1.91
CA GLY A 273 -27.93 -7.33 -2.03
C GLY A 273 -28.47 -8.17 -3.18
N SER A 274 -28.35 -9.49 -3.08
CA SER A 274 -29.12 -10.48 -3.86
C SER A 274 -28.94 -11.86 -3.23
#